data_AF-A0A8B7DYH4-F1
#
_entry.id   AF-A0A8B7DYH4-F1
#
_cell.length_a   1.000
_cell.length_b   1.000
_cell.length_c   1.000
_cell.angle_alpha   90.00
_cell.angle_beta   90.00
_cell.angle_gamma   90.00
#
_symmetry.space_group_name_H-M   'P 1'
#
loop_
_entity.id
_entity.type
_entity.pdbx_description
1 polymer ?
#
loop_
_entity_poly.entity_id
_entity_poly.type
_entity_poly.pdbx_seq_one_letter_code
_entity_poly.pdbx_strand_id
1 'polypeptide(L)'
;MKGHGVEDLFNSLYSFLEEAKLDIKYCRGQSYDNASNMAGKYSGLQARIREKNPLAEYVPYLAHSLNLVGASAVNCVTTVSGFFDFVQNLYVFLNASTQRWELLTKGLDSDQLVLKRLSDTRWSAHSAATKALSKGFKNVKTVLENIAEDPEEKVEARTTAAGIAKKMDQLEYGILLELWTPILDRFHKTSLKLQSPQLDLNEAVQLLTSLKEYVNSLRAQFDFFEKKGKEITGSNSYKEENQRKRKRSV
;
A
#
# COMPACT_ATOMS: atom_id res chain seq x y z
N MET A 1 -16.19 -25.63 -11.48
CA MET A 1 -15.21 -25.93 -10.41
C MET A 1 -15.95 -26.43 -9.19
N LYS A 2 -15.76 -27.69 -8.80
CA LYS A 2 -16.16 -28.23 -7.50
C LYS A 2 -14.88 -28.30 -6.67
N GLY A 3 -14.76 -27.45 -5.66
CA GLY A 3 -13.62 -27.42 -4.72
C GLY A 3 -12.52 -26.40 -5.04
N HIS A 4 -11.92 -25.85 -3.98
CA HIS A 4 -10.76 -24.93 -4.00
C HIS A 4 -9.47 -25.63 -3.51
N GLY A 5 -9.46 -26.97 -3.47
CA GLY A 5 -8.30 -27.74 -3.06
C GLY A 5 -7.20 -27.73 -4.11
N VAL A 6 -5.96 -27.98 -3.68
CA VAL A 6 -4.82 -28.10 -4.62
C VAL A 6 -5.04 -29.20 -5.65
N GLU A 7 -5.73 -30.27 -5.27
CA GLU A 7 -6.06 -31.37 -6.16
C GLU A 7 -7.06 -30.97 -7.25
N ASP A 8 -8.09 -30.20 -6.90
CA ASP A 8 -9.04 -29.67 -7.88
C ASP A 8 -8.36 -28.71 -8.88
N LEU A 9 -7.42 -27.89 -8.39
CA LEU A 9 -6.61 -26.98 -9.21
C LEU A 9 -5.71 -27.76 -10.16
N PHE A 10 -5.01 -28.79 -9.66
CA PHE A 10 -4.15 -29.64 -10.47
C PHE A 10 -4.97 -30.37 -11.54
N ASN A 11 -6.09 -30.98 -11.18
CA ASN A 11 -6.95 -31.72 -12.11
C ASN A 11 -7.51 -30.78 -13.18
N SER A 12 -7.97 -29.58 -12.79
CA SER A 12 -8.47 -28.58 -13.75
C SER A 12 -7.39 -28.14 -14.75
N LEU A 13 -6.17 -27.89 -14.28
CA LEU A 13 -5.03 -27.57 -15.14
C LEU A 13 -4.70 -28.73 -16.08
N TYR A 14 -4.68 -29.95 -15.56
CA TYR A 14 -4.30 -31.13 -16.33
C TYR A 14 -5.33 -31.43 -17.43
N SER A 15 -6.62 -31.36 -17.12
CA SER A 15 -7.70 -31.48 -18.11
C SER A 15 -7.60 -30.39 -19.18
N PHE A 16 -7.31 -29.14 -18.80
CA PHE A 16 -7.09 -28.07 -19.76
C PHE A 16 -5.93 -28.37 -20.72
N LEU A 17 -4.81 -28.89 -20.21
CA LEU A 17 -3.66 -29.27 -21.04
C LEU A 17 -4.02 -30.40 -22.02
N GLU A 18 -4.78 -31.40 -21.57
CA GLU A 18 -5.25 -32.50 -22.42
C GLU A 18 -6.20 -32.00 -23.53
N GLU A 19 -7.18 -31.18 -23.19
CA GLU A 19 -8.11 -30.55 -24.14
C GLU A 19 -7.38 -29.69 -25.17
N ALA A 20 -6.36 -28.95 -24.73
CA ALA A 20 -5.48 -28.14 -25.57
C ALA A 20 -4.43 -28.97 -26.35
N LYS A 21 -4.35 -30.28 -26.12
CA LYS A 21 -3.34 -31.20 -26.69
C LYS A 21 -1.89 -30.76 -26.39
N LEU A 22 -1.67 -30.19 -25.20
CA LEU A 22 -0.36 -29.76 -24.71
C LEU A 22 0.21 -30.81 -23.75
N ASP A 23 1.32 -31.45 -24.12
CA ASP A 23 1.99 -32.41 -23.24
C ASP A 23 2.83 -31.69 -22.18
N ILE A 24 2.51 -31.93 -20.91
CA ILE A 24 3.19 -31.35 -19.74
C ILE A 24 4.69 -31.65 -19.72
N LYS A 25 5.18 -32.69 -20.39
CA LYS A 25 6.62 -33.01 -20.51
C LYS A 25 7.42 -31.93 -21.23
N TYR A 26 6.78 -31.12 -22.07
CA TYR A 26 7.41 -29.98 -22.72
C TYR A 26 7.37 -28.70 -21.89
N CYS A 27 6.66 -28.70 -20.76
CA CYS A 27 6.69 -27.60 -19.81
C CYS A 27 8.11 -27.40 -19.25
N ARG A 28 8.55 -26.15 -19.15
CA ARG A 28 9.86 -25.78 -18.59
C ARG A 28 9.76 -24.77 -17.45
N GLY A 29 8.59 -24.17 -17.27
CA GLY A 29 8.37 -23.18 -16.23
C GLY A 29 6.91 -23.13 -15.81
N GLN A 30 6.68 -22.82 -14.54
CA GLN A 30 5.38 -22.61 -13.96
C GLN A 30 5.43 -21.37 -13.07
N SER A 31 4.44 -20.49 -13.19
CA SER A 31 4.40 -19.22 -12.45
C SER A 31 2.97 -18.84 -12.08
N TYR A 32 2.77 -18.51 -10.81
CA TYR A 32 1.51 -18.10 -10.20
C TYR A 32 1.77 -17.52 -8.80
N ASP A 33 0.71 -17.14 -8.09
CA ASP A 33 0.83 -16.51 -6.77
C ASP A 33 1.56 -17.37 -5.72
N ASN A 34 1.95 -16.72 -4.62
CA ASN A 34 2.77 -17.35 -3.58
C ASN A 34 1.92 -18.00 -2.49
N ALA A 35 0.61 -18.20 -2.72
CA ALA A 35 -0.25 -18.83 -1.72
C ALA A 35 0.22 -20.26 -1.45
N SER A 36 0.01 -20.75 -0.23
CA SER A 36 0.45 -22.09 0.19
C SER A 36 -0.07 -23.20 -0.73
N ASN A 37 -1.31 -23.08 -1.22
CA ASN A 37 -1.92 -24.03 -2.15
C ASN A 37 -1.20 -24.05 -3.52
N MET A 38 -0.55 -22.97 -3.90
CA MET A 38 0.12 -22.82 -5.19
C MET A 38 1.62 -23.11 -5.03
N ALA A 39 2.30 -22.30 -4.21
CA ALA A 39 3.74 -22.30 -3.98
C ALA A 39 4.24 -23.36 -2.97
N GLY A 40 3.34 -24.12 -2.35
CA GLY A 40 3.68 -25.11 -1.33
C GLY A 40 4.70 -26.14 -1.82
N LYS A 41 5.84 -26.23 -1.12
CA LYS A 41 6.98 -27.09 -1.51
C LYS A 41 6.64 -28.59 -1.58
N TYR A 42 5.72 -29.06 -0.73
CA TYR A 42 5.43 -30.48 -0.59
C TYR A 42 4.06 -30.88 -1.13
N SER A 43 3.06 -30.00 -0.99
CA SER A 43 1.68 -30.32 -1.32
C SER A 43 1.00 -29.27 -2.18
N GLY A 44 1.71 -28.19 -2.56
CA GLY A 44 1.19 -27.16 -3.44
C GLY A 44 1.14 -27.61 -4.90
N LEU A 45 0.46 -26.82 -5.72
CA LEU A 45 0.37 -27.04 -7.16
C LEU A 45 1.76 -27.20 -7.79
N GLN A 46 2.75 -26.43 -7.29
CA GLN A 46 4.10 -26.47 -7.84
C GLN A 46 4.80 -27.81 -7.64
N ALA A 47 4.59 -28.44 -6.49
CA ALA A 47 5.13 -29.74 -6.18
C ALA A 47 4.51 -30.80 -7.09
N ARG A 48 3.18 -30.78 -7.25
CA ARG A 48 2.45 -31.74 -8.10
C ARG A 48 2.81 -31.64 -9.58
N ILE A 49 3.00 -30.43 -10.11
CA ILE A 49 3.49 -30.24 -11.48
C ILE A 49 4.93 -30.73 -11.62
N ARG A 50 5.79 -30.45 -10.63
CA ARG A 50 7.19 -30.89 -10.62
C ARG A 50 7.32 -32.42 -10.51
N GLU A 51 6.39 -33.10 -9.84
CA GLU A 51 6.30 -34.56 -9.82
C GLU A 51 6.03 -35.15 -11.21
N LYS A 52 5.18 -34.49 -12.02
CA LYS A 52 4.91 -34.91 -13.40
C LYS A 52 6.04 -34.55 -14.36
N ASN A 53 6.70 -33.43 -14.12
CA ASN A 53 7.80 -32.96 -14.92
C ASN A 53 8.84 -32.21 -14.05
N PRO A 54 9.94 -32.88 -13.65
CA PRO A 54 10.99 -32.28 -12.83
C PRO A 54 11.67 -31.06 -13.46
N LEU A 55 11.53 -30.85 -14.77
CA LEU A 55 12.10 -29.71 -15.51
C LEU A 55 11.18 -28.47 -15.52
N ALA A 56 9.96 -28.56 -15.00
CA ALA A 56 9.04 -27.43 -14.91
C ALA A 56 9.36 -26.59 -13.66
N GLU A 57 10.31 -25.67 -13.77
CA GLU A 57 10.76 -24.86 -12.64
C GLU A 57 9.72 -23.83 -12.20
N TYR A 58 9.55 -23.69 -10.89
CA TYR A 58 8.62 -22.72 -10.32
C TYR A 58 9.27 -21.36 -10.15
N VAL A 59 8.63 -20.34 -10.74
CA VAL A 59 8.98 -18.94 -10.59
C VAL A 59 7.83 -18.23 -9.87
N PRO A 60 8.04 -17.69 -8.66
CA PRO A 60 7.02 -16.94 -7.95
C PRO A 60 6.55 -15.73 -8.75
N TYR A 61 5.26 -15.42 -8.69
CA TYR A 61 4.73 -14.26 -9.37
C TYR A 61 5.34 -12.96 -8.77
N LEU A 62 6.13 -12.25 -9.58
CA LEU A 62 6.95 -11.13 -9.11
C LEU A 62 6.12 -9.96 -8.58
N ALA A 63 4.98 -9.64 -9.22
CA ALA A 63 4.12 -8.56 -8.75
C ALA A 63 3.49 -8.88 -7.38
N HIS A 64 3.13 -10.14 -7.13
CA HIS A 64 2.64 -10.57 -5.82
C HIS A 64 3.77 -10.59 -4.79
N SER A 65 4.96 -11.06 -5.16
CA SER A 65 6.15 -11.02 -4.30
C SER A 65 6.50 -9.58 -3.89
N LEU A 66 6.44 -8.63 -4.83
CA LEU A 66 6.64 -7.21 -4.53
C LEU A 66 5.59 -6.68 -3.56
N ASN A 67 4.30 -7.03 -3.74
CA ASN A 67 3.24 -6.67 -2.79
C ASN A 67 3.50 -7.20 -1.37
N LEU A 68 4.01 -8.44 -1.24
CA LEU A 68 4.39 -8.98 0.06
C LEU A 68 5.53 -8.18 0.71
N VAL A 69 6.54 -7.77 -0.07
CA VAL A 69 7.63 -6.91 0.43
C VAL A 69 7.07 -5.59 0.97
N GLY A 70 6.13 -4.96 0.27
CA GLY A 70 5.47 -3.74 0.76
C GLY A 70 4.76 -3.96 2.10
N ALA A 71 3.99 -5.06 2.22
CA ALA A 71 3.29 -5.43 3.45
C ALA A 71 4.26 -5.65 4.61
N SER A 72 5.33 -6.41 4.39
CA SER A 72 6.36 -6.62 5.40
C SER A 72 7.06 -5.31 5.80
N ALA A 73 7.34 -4.42 4.85
CA ALA A 73 8.03 -3.15 5.11
C ALA A 73 7.21 -2.17 5.96
N VAL A 74 5.89 -2.14 5.79
CA VAL A 74 5.01 -1.31 6.64
C VAL A 74 4.78 -1.96 7.99
N ASN A 75 4.54 -3.26 8.04
CA ASN A 75 4.19 -3.96 9.28
C ASN A 75 5.39 -4.19 10.22
N CYS A 76 6.63 -4.04 9.73
CA CYS A 76 7.81 -4.16 10.59
C CYS A 76 8.12 -2.88 11.41
N VAL A 77 7.44 -1.76 11.12
CA VAL A 77 7.66 -0.48 11.83
C VAL A 77 6.32 0.09 12.31
N THR A 78 6.08 0.03 13.62
CA THR A 78 4.81 0.46 14.24
C THR A 78 4.44 1.91 13.90
N THR A 79 5.41 2.82 13.82
CA THR A 79 5.17 4.23 13.43
C THR A 79 4.62 4.33 12.01
N VAL A 80 5.10 3.48 11.08
CA VAL A 80 4.63 3.45 9.70
C VAL A 80 3.26 2.80 9.61
N SER A 81 3.03 1.68 10.31
CA SER A 81 1.68 1.08 10.42
C SER A 81 0.67 2.10 10.94
N GLY A 82 1.01 2.83 12.01
CA GLY A 82 0.15 3.86 12.58
C GLY A 82 -0.13 5.04 11.63
N PHE A 83 0.81 5.36 10.73
CA PHE A 83 0.60 6.33 9.67
C PHE A 83 -0.44 5.84 8.65
N PHE A 84 -0.34 4.59 8.19
CA PHE A 84 -1.33 4.06 7.26
C PHE A 84 -2.70 3.85 7.91
N ASP A 85 -2.75 3.47 9.19
CA ASP A 85 -4.00 3.45 9.96
C ASP A 85 -4.63 4.85 10.03
N PHE A 86 -3.83 5.89 10.19
CA PHE A 86 -4.30 7.27 10.13
C PHE A 86 -4.88 7.61 8.74
N VAL A 87 -4.19 7.28 7.65
CA VAL A 87 -4.68 7.51 6.28
C VAL A 87 -6.01 6.77 6.03
N GLN A 88 -6.12 5.54 6.53
CA GLN A 88 -7.35 4.75 6.44
C GLN A 88 -8.48 5.37 7.26
N ASN A 89 -8.21 5.78 8.51
CA ASN A 89 -9.20 6.41 9.39
C ASN A 89 -9.71 7.73 8.82
N LEU A 90 -8.84 8.52 8.21
CA LEU A 90 -9.20 9.73 7.50
C LEU A 90 -10.22 9.45 6.39
N TYR A 91 -9.95 8.46 5.53
CA TYR A 91 -10.88 8.06 4.49
C TYR A 91 -12.21 7.56 5.06
N VAL A 92 -12.17 6.65 6.05
CA VAL A 92 -13.38 6.07 6.67
C VAL A 92 -14.25 7.15 7.28
N PHE A 93 -13.64 8.10 8.00
CA PHE A 93 -14.35 9.21 8.60
C PHE A 93 -15.07 10.05 7.55
N LEU A 94 -14.36 10.56 6.55
CA LEU A 94 -14.95 11.45 5.53
C LEU A 94 -15.97 10.73 4.65
N ASN A 95 -15.75 9.46 4.32
CA ASN A 95 -16.65 8.66 3.50
C ASN A 95 -17.89 8.14 4.27
N ALA A 96 -17.92 8.23 5.60
CA ALA A 96 -19.05 7.76 6.40
C ALA A 96 -20.26 8.73 6.38
N SER A 97 -20.17 9.89 5.73
CA SER A 97 -21.31 10.80 5.50
C SER A 97 -21.23 11.39 4.11
N THR A 98 -22.36 11.41 3.39
CA THR A 98 -22.47 12.07 2.09
C THR A 98 -22.16 13.56 2.19
N GLN A 99 -22.61 14.23 3.26
CA GLN A 99 -22.32 15.64 3.52
C GLN A 99 -20.82 15.89 3.73
N ARG A 100 -20.14 15.06 4.53
CA ARG A 100 -18.69 15.19 4.76
C ARG A 100 -17.89 14.91 3.49
N TRP A 101 -18.35 13.97 2.68
CA TRP A 101 -17.75 13.69 1.38
C TRP A 101 -17.95 14.85 0.39
N GLU A 102 -19.13 15.46 0.36
CA GLU A 102 -19.40 16.66 -0.44
C GLU A 102 -18.56 17.85 0.00
N LEU A 103 -18.33 18.04 1.30
CA LEU A 103 -17.43 19.09 1.79
C LEU A 103 -15.98 18.85 1.33
N LEU A 104 -15.53 17.60 1.31
CA LEU A 104 -14.22 17.23 0.76
C LEU A 104 -14.12 17.55 -0.74
N THR A 105 -15.17 17.28 -1.52
CA THR A 105 -15.16 17.39 -2.98
C THR A 105 -15.55 18.77 -3.52
N LYS A 106 -16.26 19.59 -2.74
CA LYS A 106 -16.73 20.94 -3.13
C LYS A 106 -15.61 21.91 -3.49
N GLY A 107 -14.39 21.67 -3.00
CA GLY A 107 -13.20 22.49 -3.26
C GLY A 107 -12.15 21.81 -4.14
N LEU A 108 -12.44 20.65 -4.72
CA LEU A 108 -11.51 19.95 -5.61
C LEU A 108 -11.73 20.45 -7.05
N ASP A 109 -10.70 21.05 -7.65
CA ASP A 109 -10.67 21.25 -9.11
C ASP A 109 -10.74 19.90 -9.83
N SER A 110 -11.12 19.88 -11.12
CA SER A 110 -11.24 18.66 -11.93
C SER A 110 -10.00 17.74 -11.91
N ASP A 111 -8.83 18.31 -11.60
CA ASP A 111 -7.52 17.65 -11.65
C ASP A 111 -7.03 17.18 -10.26
N GLN A 112 -7.79 17.45 -9.19
CA GLN A 112 -7.43 17.04 -7.84
C GLN A 112 -7.84 15.60 -7.51
N LEU A 113 -6.93 14.87 -6.86
CA LEU A 113 -7.13 13.47 -6.50
C LEU A 113 -7.95 13.36 -5.21
N VAL A 114 -9.06 12.63 -5.27
CA VAL A 114 -9.90 12.33 -4.10
C VAL A 114 -9.26 11.23 -3.26
N LEU A 115 -9.36 11.34 -1.92
CA LEU A 115 -8.90 10.33 -0.98
C LEU A 115 -9.43 8.94 -1.36
N LYS A 116 -8.57 7.93 -1.21
CA LYS A 116 -8.88 6.54 -1.53
C LYS A 116 -8.75 5.67 -0.29
N ARG A 117 -9.63 4.69 -0.19
CA ARG A 117 -9.52 3.62 0.81
C ARG A 117 -8.21 2.86 0.58
N LEU A 118 -7.53 2.49 1.65
CA LEU A 118 -6.46 1.51 1.57
C LEU A 118 -7.05 0.12 1.27
N SER A 119 -6.21 -0.74 0.71
CA SER A 119 -6.55 -2.13 0.43
C SER A 119 -5.48 -3.01 1.03
N ASP A 120 -5.88 -3.94 1.89
CA ASP A 120 -4.98 -4.88 2.55
C ASP A 120 -4.18 -5.74 1.55
N THR A 121 -4.73 -5.94 0.35
CA THR A 121 -4.15 -6.79 -0.69
C THR A 121 -3.51 -6.03 -1.86
N ARG A 122 -3.72 -4.71 -1.99
CA ARG A 122 -3.29 -3.93 -3.17
C ARG A 122 -2.56 -2.64 -2.78
N TRP A 123 -1.25 -2.61 -2.99
CA TRP A 123 -0.40 -1.43 -2.80
C TRP A 123 -0.68 -0.26 -3.74
N SER A 124 -1.36 -0.50 -4.86
CA SER A 124 -1.87 0.57 -5.72
C SER A 124 -2.82 1.51 -4.98
N ALA A 125 -3.62 0.99 -4.04
CA ALA A 125 -4.52 1.78 -3.21
C ALA A 125 -3.74 2.70 -2.26
N HIS A 126 -2.65 2.20 -1.68
CA HIS A 126 -1.77 2.99 -0.82
C HIS A 126 -1.08 4.13 -1.59
N SER A 127 -0.61 3.85 -2.81
CA SER A 127 -0.04 4.87 -3.70
C SER A 127 -1.06 5.96 -4.05
N ALA A 128 -2.28 5.58 -4.42
CA ALA A 128 -3.34 6.52 -4.72
C ALA A 128 -3.76 7.35 -3.50
N ALA A 129 -3.88 6.73 -2.33
CA ALA A 129 -4.29 7.39 -1.09
C ALA A 129 -3.26 8.42 -0.61
N THR A 130 -1.98 8.05 -0.56
CA THR A 130 -0.90 8.97 -0.15
C THR A 130 -0.72 10.12 -1.13
N LYS A 131 -0.81 9.85 -2.44
CA LYS A 131 -0.76 10.89 -3.47
C LYS A 131 -1.95 11.85 -3.41
N ALA A 132 -3.15 11.34 -3.14
CA ALA A 132 -4.34 12.16 -2.94
C ALA A 132 -4.21 13.02 -1.69
N LEU A 133 -3.75 12.45 -0.58
CA LEU A 133 -3.56 13.18 0.66
C LEU A 133 -2.47 14.25 0.56
N SER A 134 -1.31 13.95 -0.06
CA SER A 134 -0.23 14.92 -0.26
C SER A 134 -0.70 16.13 -1.09
N LYS A 135 -1.44 15.89 -2.18
CA LYS A 135 -2.02 16.98 -3.00
C LYS A 135 -3.15 17.74 -2.30
N GLY A 136 -4.01 17.04 -1.57
CA GLY A 136 -5.20 17.58 -0.94
C GLY A 136 -5.01 18.00 0.51
N PHE A 137 -3.79 18.00 1.04
CA PHE A 137 -3.52 18.06 2.49
C PHE A 137 -4.21 19.25 3.16
N LYS A 138 -4.06 20.45 2.60
CA LYS A 138 -4.65 21.68 3.14
C LYS A 138 -6.18 21.62 3.11
N ASN A 139 -6.77 21.24 1.97
CA ASN A 139 -8.23 21.13 1.83
C ASN A 139 -8.81 20.11 2.82
N VAL A 140 -8.20 18.93 2.91
CA VAL A 140 -8.60 17.88 3.86
C VAL A 140 -8.55 18.40 5.29
N LYS A 141 -7.49 19.12 5.67
CA LYS A 141 -7.34 19.70 6.99
C LYS A 141 -8.45 20.72 7.28
N THR A 142 -8.68 21.66 6.38
CA THR A 142 -9.74 22.68 6.52
C THR A 142 -11.12 22.04 6.66
N VAL A 143 -11.42 20.98 5.90
CA VAL A 143 -12.69 20.26 6.03
C VAL A 143 -12.84 19.63 7.42
N LEU A 144 -11.77 19.04 7.97
CA LEU A 144 -11.80 18.47 9.32
C LEU A 144 -11.96 19.54 10.40
N GLU A 145 -11.30 20.69 10.25
CA GLU A 145 -11.44 21.84 11.15
C GLU A 145 -12.88 22.38 11.13
N ASN A 146 -13.46 22.55 9.94
CA ASN A 146 -14.86 22.97 9.79
C ASN A 146 -15.83 21.99 10.46
N ILE A 147 -15.65 20.67 10.27
CA ILE A 147 -16.47 19.65 10.92
C ILE A 147 -16.28 19.68 12.45
N ALA A 148 -15.07 19.96 12.94
CA ALA A 148 -14.80 20.03 14.38
C ALA A 148 -15.52 21.21 15.06
N GLU A 149 -15.73 22.30 14.32
CA GLU A 149 -16.34 23.54 14.82
C GLU A 149 -17.84 23.66 14.53
N ASP A 150 -18.39 22.80 13.66
CA ASP A 150 -19.81 22.84 13.26
C ASP A 150 -20.74 22.44 14.43
N PRO A 151 -21.56 23.33 14.99
CA PRO A 151 -22.45 23.01 16.10
C PRO A 151 -23.54 21.98 15.74
N GLU A 152 -23.89 21.84 14.46
CA GLU A 152 -24.91 20.91 13.95
C GLU A 152 -24.38 19.48 13.81
N GLU A 153 -23.05 19.31 13.76
CA GLU A 153 -22.42 17.99 13.72
C GLU A 153 -22.48 17.30 15.09
N LYS A 154 -22.59 15.97 15.06
CA LYS A 154 -22.61 15.14 16.27
C LYS A 154 -21.32 15.35 17.06
N VAL A 155 -21.42 15.44 18.39
CA VAL A 155 -20.27 15.62 19.28
C VAL A 155 -19.13 14.65 18.95
N GLU A 156 -19.46 13.37 18.74
CA GLU A 156 -18.49 12.32 18.35
C GLU A 156 -17.78 12.61 17.01
N ALA A 157 -18.51 13.12 16.02
CA ALA A 157 -17.93 13.50 14.73
C ALA A 157 -16.97 14.68 14.90
N ARG A 158 -17.32 15.67 15.71
CA ARG A 158 -16.49 16.84 16.00
C ARG A 158 -15.19 16.47 16.71
N THR A 159 -15.26 15.66 17.78
CA THR A 159 -14.06 15.20 18.50
C THR A 159 -13.19 14.31 17.63
N THR A 160 -13.79 13.47 16.79
CA THR A 160 -13.03 12.64 15.84
C THR A 160 -12.33 13.50 14.79
N ALA A 161 -13.02 14.48 14.19
CA ALA A 161 -12.44 15.40 13.22
C ALA A 161 -11.28 16.20 13.82
N ALA A 162 -11.47 16.78 15.01
CA ALA A 162 -10.43 17.49 15.75
C ALA A 162 -9.21 16.59 16.05
N GLY A 163 -9.45 15.34 16.42
CA GLY A 163 -8.39 14.36 16.68
C GLY A 163 -7.59 14.00 15.43
N ILE A 164 -8.25 13.87 14.27
CA ILE A 164 -7.59 13.61 12.98
C ILE A 164 -6.81 14.86 12.52
N ALA A 165 -7.41 16.05 12.59
CA ALA A 165 -6.74 17.31 12.24
C ALA A 165 -5.47 17.54 13.09
N LYS A 166 -5.54 17.25 14.40
CA LYS A 166 -4.37 17.31 15.29
C LYS A 166 -3.25 16.34 14.92
N LYS A 167 -3.55 15.20 14.29
CA LYS A 167 -2.52 14.30 13.74
C LYS A 167 -1.88 14.90 12.48
N MET A 168 -2.64 15.62 11.66
CA MET A 168 -2.11 16.33 10.50
C MET A 168 -1.15 17.47 10.90
N ASP A 169 -1.30 18.05 12.09
CA ASP A 169 -0.36 19.05 12.62
C ASP A 169 0.98 18.45 13.11
N GLN A 170 1.06 17.14 13.28
CA GLN A 170 2.27 16.49 13.76
C GLN A 170 3.29 16.38 12.63
N LEU A 171 4.48 16.93 12.87
CA LEU A 171 5.58 16.93 11.90
C LEU A 171 5.88 15.52 11.38
N GLU A 172 5.81 14.50 12.25
CA GLU A 172 6.06 13.10 11.90
C GLU A 172 5.13 12.60 10.80
N TYR A 173 3.85 12.99 10.83
CA TYR A 173 2.89 12.58 9.79
C TYR A 173 3.14 13.29 8.47
N GLY A 174 3.60 14.55 8.51
CA GLY A 174 4.06 15.28 7.33
C GLY A 174 5.27 14.63 6.69
N ILE A 175 6.29 14.28 7.48
CA ILE A 175 7.50 13.59 7.01
C ILE A 175 7.14 12.23 6.41
N LEU A 176 6.32 11.43 7.09
CA LEU A 176 5.90 10.12 6.61
C LEU A 176 5.12 10.23 5.29
N LEU A 177 4.23 11.21 5.17
CA LEU A 177 3.48 11.45 3.93
C LEU A 177 4.42 11.79 2.76
N GLU A 178 5.35 12.72 2.97
CA GLU A 178 6.28 13.16 1.92
C GLU A 178 7.31 12.09 1.55
N LEU A 179 7.68 11.22 2.49
CA LEU A 179 8.57 10.07 2.25
C LEU A 179 7.86 8.93 1.52
N TRP A 180 6.68 8.51 1.98
CA TRP A 180 5.99 7.34 1.45
C TRP A 180 5.32 7.60 0.10
N THR A 181 4.87 8.83 -0.17
CA THR A 181 4.24 9.17 -1.45
C THR A 181 5.12 8.82 -2.67
N PRO A 182 6.39 9.30 -2.76
CA PRO A 182 7.25 8.98 -3.90
C PRO A 182 7.73 7.52 -3.92
N ILE A 183 7.95 6.89 -2.75
CA ILE A 183 8.26 5.45 -2.65
C ILE A 183 7.13 4.64 -3.27
N LEU A 184 5.89 4.91 -2.88
CA LEU A 184 4.72 4.18 -3.35
C LEU A 184 4.38 4.46 -4.80
N ASP A 185 4.61 5.67 -5.31
CA ASP A 185 4.45 5.98 -6.73
C ASP A 185 5.41 5.14 -7.59
N ARG A 186 6.69 5.03 -7.21
CA ARG A 186 7.66 4.19 -7.94
C ARG A 186 7.40 2.71 -7.74
N PHE A 187 7.02 2.29 -6.54
CA PHE A 187 6.61 0.92 -6.25
C PHE A 187 5.41 0.51 -7.11
N HIS A 188 4.39 1.37 -7.21
CA HIS A 188 3.19 1.10 -8.02
C HIS A 188 3.52 1.01 -9.51
N LYS A 189 4.32 1.93 -10.05
CA LYS A 189 4.81 1.87 -11.44
C LYS A 189 5.58 0.58 -11.72
N THR A 190 6.44 0.18 -10.80
CA THR A 190 7.20 -1.08 -10.88
C THR A 190 6.23 -2.28 -10.89
N SER A 191 5.27 -2.30 -9.98
CA SER A 191 4.24 -3.34 -9.91
C SER A 191 3.42 -3.44 -11.19
N LEU A 192 3.03 -2.32 -11.81
CA LEU A 192 2.32 -2.32 -13.10
C LEU A 192 3.16 -2.91 -14.23
N LYS A 193 4.46 -2.60 -14.27
CA LYS A 193 5.34 -3.20 -15.29
C LYS A 193 5.62 -4.67 -15.05
N LEU A 194 5.72 -5.10 -13.80
CA LEU A 194 5.83 -6.53 -13.45
C LEU A 194 4.59 -7.35 -13.84
N GLN A 195 3.45 -6.70 -14.11
CA GLN A 195 2.21 -7.33 -14.56
C GLN A 195 2.05 -7.29 -16.09
N SER A 196 2.99 -6.68 -16.82
CA SER A 196 2.90 -6.54 -18.28
C SER A 196 3.10 -7.91 -18.95
N PRO A 197 2.24 -8.32 -19.89
CA PRO A 197 2.40 -9.61 -20.57
C PRO A 197 3.63 -9.68 -21.50
N GLN A 198 4.20 -8.52 -21.85
CA GLN A 198 5.43 -8.40 -22.65
C GLN A 198 6.72 -8.41 -21.80
N LEU A 199 6.61 -8.49 -20.48
CA LEU A 199 7.76 -8.43 -19.58
C LEU A 199 8.62 -9.69 -19.72
N ASP A 200 9.94 -9.51 -19.83
CA ASP A 200 10.91 -10.59 -19.66
C ASP A 200 11.60 -10.58 -18.29
N LEU A 201 12.30 -11.66 -17.95
CA LEU A 201 12.97 -11.82 -16.67
C LEU A 201 14.11 -10.82 -16.44
N ASN A 202 14.85 -10.43 -17.49
CA ASN A 202 15.94 -9.46 -17.36
C ASN A 202 15.38 -8.07 -17.03
N GLU A 203 14.34 -7.64 -17.75
CA GLU A 203 13.62 -6.40 -17.46
C GLU A 203 13.06 -6.42 -16.03
N ALA A 204 12.48 -7.53 -15.60
CA ALA A 204 11.93 -7.66 -14.25
C ALA A 204 13.02 -7.48 -13.16
N VAL A 205 14.20 -8.08 -13.35
CA VAL A 205 15.35 -7.92 -12.44
C VAL A 205 15.83 -6.47 -12.43
N GLN A 206 15.93 -5.81 -13.59
CA GLN A 206 16.31 -4.41 -13.69
C GLN A 206 15.30 -3.49 -12.98
N LEU A 207 14.01 -3.73 -13.15
CA LEU A 207 12.94 -2.98 -12.49
C LEU A 207 13.03 -3.06 -10.96
N LEU A 208 13.21 -4.28 -10.42
CA LEU A 208 13.36 -4.49 -8.97
C LEU A 208 14.66 -3.87 -8.43
N THR A 209 15.75 -3.99 -9.19
CA THR A 209 17.04 -3.37 -8.84
C THR A 209 16.93 -1.85 -8.81
N SER A 210 16.31 -1.26 -9.84
CA SER A 210 16.05 0.18 -9.91
C SER A 210 15.20 0.68 -8.75
N LEU A 211 14.15 -0.06 -8.36
CA LEU A 211 13.33 0.28 -7.20
C LEU A 211 14.14 0.22 -5.90
N LYS A 212 14.97 -0.80 -5.71
CA LYS A 212 15.85 -0.95 -4.55
C LYS A 212 16.85 0.20 -4.44
N GLU A 213 17.54 0.51 -5.54
CA GLU A 213 18.50 1.62 -5.61
C GLU A 213 17.82 2.96 -5.33
N TYR A 214 16.63 3.17 -5.89
CA TYR A 214 15.84 4.36 -5.62
C TYR A 214 15.52 4.51 -4.14
N VAL A 215 14.98 3.48 -3.48
CA VAL A 215 14.67 3.53 -2.04
C VAL A 215 15.94 3.76 -1.22
N ASN A 216 17.07 3.14 -1.59
CA ASN A 216 18.35 3.37 -0.92
C ASN A 216 18.83 4.82 -1.05
N SER A 217 18.63 5.45 -2.22
CA SER A 217 19.03 6.85 -2.45
C SER A 217 18.26 7.85 -1.56
N LEU A 218 17.05 7.50 -1.13
CA LEU A 218 16.23 8.34 -0.25
C LEU A 218 16.75 8.37 1.19
N ARG A 219 17.55 7.37 1.61
CA ARG A 219 18.06 7.25 2.98
C ARG A 219 18.96 8.42 3.38
N ALA A 220 19.63 9.05 2.41
CA ALA A 220 20.48 10.20 2.62
C ALA A 220 19.73 11.55 2.53
N GLN A 221 18.41 11.53 2.34
CA GLN A 221 17.60 12.73 2.06
C GLN A 221 16.67 13.09 3.22
N PHE A 222 17.04 12.71 4.46
CA PHE A 222 16.19 12.97 5.62
C PHE A 222 15.86 14.45 5.77
N ASP A 223 16.85 15.34 5.70
CA ASP A 223 16.66 16.79 5.84
C ASP A 223 15.70 17.36 4.79
N PHE A 224 15.69 16.79 3.59
CA PHE A 224 14.75 17.17 2.53
C PHE A 224 13.31 16.79 2.90
N PHE A 225 13.09 15.58 3.39
CA PHE A 225 11.76 15.14 3.84
C PHE A 225 11.31 15.84 5.12
N GLU A 226 12.24 16.13 6.03
CA GLU A 226 11.97 16.92 7.22
C GLU A 226 11.49 18.32 6.86
N LYS A 227 12.22 19.00 5.95
CA LYS A 227 11.84 20.33 5.45
C LYS A 227 10.45 20.32 4.84
N LYS A 228 10.15 19.36 3.95
CA LYS A 228 8.82 19.24 3.35
C LYS A 228 7.73 18.91 4.37
N GLY A 229 8.05 18.09 5.37
CA GLY A 229 7.17 17.83 6.51
C GLY A 229 6.83 19.11 7.27
N LYS A 230 7.82 19.97 7.52
CA LYS A 230 7.61 21.29 8.15
C LYS A 230 6.74 22.20 7.27
N GLU A 231 7.00 22.23 5.96
CA GLU A 231 6.23 23.03 5.00
C GLU A 231 4.75 22.61 4.91
N ILE A 232 4.46 21.30 4.87
CA ILE A 232 3.09 20.80 4.70
C ILE A 232 2.26 20.89 5.99
N THR A 233 2.89 20.67 7.15
CA THR A 233 2.21 20.70 8.46
C THR A 233 2.18 22.08 9.10
N GLY A 234 3.14 22.95 8.77
CA GLY A 234 3.39 24.21 9.49
C GLY A 234 4.04 24.01 10.87
N SER A 235 4.44 22.79 11.23
CA SER A 235 5.04 22.48 12.54
C SER A 235 6.56 22.43 12.46
N ASN A 236 7.24 23.01 13.46
CA ASN A 236 8.71 23.03 13.57
C ASN A 236 9.27 22.12 14.66
N SER A 237 8.41 21.43 15.40
CA SER A 237 8.79 20.65 16.58
C SER A 237 8.21 19.24 16.53
N TYR A 238 8.96 18.27 17.02
CA TYR A 238 8.50 16.90 17.12
C TYR A 238 7.48 16.74 18.26
N LYS A 239 6.60 15.76 18.15
CA LYS A 239 5.59 15.45 19.15
C LYS A 239 6.21 15.15 20.52
N GLU A 240 7.37 14.49 20.55
CA GLU A 240 8.07 14.16 21.80
C GLU A 240 8.60 15.40 22.53
N GLU A 241 9.04 16.42 21.79
CA GLU A 241 9.49 17.70 22.36
C GLU A 241 8.35 18.47 23.03
N ASN A 242 7.12 18.24 22.57
CA ASN A 242 5.90 18.84 23.10
C ASN A 242 5.29 18.07 24.28
N GLN A 243 5.82 16.90 24.65
CA GLN A 243 5.35 16.13 25.80
C GLN A 243 6.12 16.54 27.07
N ARG A 244 5.40 17.04 28.09
CA ARG A 244 6.00 17.28 29.42
C ARG A 244 6.61 15.97 29.95
N LYS A 245 7.93 15.93 30.15
CA LYS A 245 8.59 14.86 30.90
C LYS A 245 7.99 14.79 32.30
N ARG A 246 7.22 13.73 32.59
CA ARG A 246 6.77 13.43 33.97
C ARG A 246 8.01 13.16 34.82
N LYS A 247 8.40 14.11 35.68
CA LYS A 247 9.33 13.82 36.77
C LYS A 247 8.66 12.81 37.68
N ARG A 248 9.17 11.57 37.72
CA ARG A 248 8.82 10.65 38.80
C ARG A 248 9.36 11.26 40.08
N SER A 249 8.48 11.47 41.07
CA SER A 249 8.94 11.68 42.44
C SER A 249 9.70 10.43 42.84
N VAL A 250 10.97 10.59 43.19
CA VAL A 250 11.73 9.57 43.92
C VAL A 250 11.17 9.49 45.33
#